data_AF-A0A3D1P1F9-F1
#
_entry.id   AF-A0A3D1P1F9-F1
#
_cell.length_a   1.000
_cell.length_b   1.000
_cell.length_c   1.000
_cell.angle_alpha   90.00
_cell.angle_beta   90.00
_cell.angle_gamma   90.00
#
_symmetry.space_group_name_H-M   'P 1'
#
loop_
_entity.id
_entity.type
_entity.pdbx_description
1 polymer ?
#
loop_
_entity_poly.entity_id
_entity_poly.type
_entity_poly.pdbx_seq_one_letter_code
_entity_poly.pdbx_strand_id
1 'polypeptide(L)'
;MIRNYKFLRQTVLWGDSMLRRIVFAAFASLLLAACGRGSEDFAIHVGRPVDRVAAAFDGTGVDPEISGLFPGLKVVRTRPAKNEILYTIPGDGEFETAIKLTFEGSEDGQSTVIHGAVDVPSTEVTYDGKSMVISETKVEIIIRALMRSAAKKLEAGKSIEEERRDFSRMLTVLAIITDSKKLRLAQDISKYPEWYMAGLGWLSGLGESGSNPYGEYVGGDDPGYAARQEEYRQESAERAERAQAEENARPMDDAQGDYAGPNEE
;
A
#
# COMPACT_ATOMS: atom_id res chain seq x y z
N MET A 1 2.44 -32.43 -64.64
CA MET A 1 2.06 -33.26 -63.48
C MET A 1 3.21 -33.20 -62.47
N ILE A 2 3.17 -32.24 -61.54
CA ILE A 2 4.25 -31.97 -60.58
C ILE A 2 3.64 -31.97 -59.17
N ARG A 3 4.13 -32.89 -58.32
CA ARG A 3 3.80 -33.03 -56.90
C ARG A 3 4.41 -31.87 -56.11
N ASN A 4 3.61 -31.21 -55.28
CA ASN A 4 4.11 -30.33 -54.22
C ASN A 4 3.74 -30.92 -52.86
N TYR A 5 4.74 -31.45 -52.16
CA TYR A 5 4.69 -31.71 -50.73
C TYR A 5 5.27 -30.49 -50.00
N LYS A 6 4.42 -29.73 -49.31
CA LYS A 6 4.82 -28.83 -48.22
C LYS A 6 3.78 -28.95 -47.12
N PHE A 7 3.97 -29.96 -46.28
CA PHE A 7 3.33 -30.06 -44.97
C PHE A 7 4.44 -30.30 -43.95
N LEU A 8 4.29 -29.71 -42.77
CA LEU A 8 5.13 -29.82 -41.56
C LEU A 8 6.32 -28.86 -41.47
N ARG A 9 6.09 -27.71 -40.82
CA ARG A 9 6.97 -27.14 -39.77
C ARG A 9 6.28 -25.93 -39.14
N GLN A 10 5.38 -26.15 -38.18
CA GLN A 10 4.84 -25.07 -37.36
C GLN A 10 4.31 -25.59 -36.00
N THR A 11 5.18 -26.14 -35.15
CA THR A 11 4.77 -26.64 -33.82
C THR A 11 5.82 -26.49 -32.71
N VAL A 12 6.76 -25.52 -32.76
CA VAL A 12 7.79 -25.39 -31.70
C VAL A 12 8.11 -23.95 -31.31
N LEU A 13 7.11 -23.08 -31.10
CA LEU A 13 7.38 -21.70 -30.62
C LEU A 13 6.39 -21.17 -29.57
N TRP A 14 5.60 -22.02 -28.92
CA TRP A 14 4.61 -21.60 -27.90
C TRP A 14 4.98 -22.01 -26.46
N GLY A 15 6.00 -22.85 -26.26
CA GLY A 15 6.37 -23.36 -24.92
C GLY A 15 7.19 -22.39 -24.06
N ASP A 16 8.08 -21.61 -24.67
CA ASP A 16 9.10 -20.86 -23.91
C ASP A 16 8.57 -19.60 -23.21
N SER A 17 7.49 -18.99 -23.74
CA SER A 17 6.90 -17.79 -23.14
C SER A 17 6.07 -18.11 -21.88
N MET A 18 5.40 -19.26 -21.86
CA MET A 18 4.51 -19.65 -20.76
C MET A 18 5.31 -20.22 -19.58
N LEU A 19 6.37 -20.99 -19.85
CA LEU A 19 7.28 -21.50 -18.81
C LEU A 19 8.02 -20.35 -18.11
N ARG A 20 8.50 -19.34 -18.85
CA ARG A 20 9.16 -18.16 -18.24
C ARG A 20 8.22 -17.39 -17.32
N ARG A 21 6.94 -17.23 -17.68
CA ARG A 21 5.96 -16.52 -16.83
C ARG A 21 5.66 -17.27 -15.52
N ILE A 22 5.60 -18.60 -15.56
CA ILE A 22 5.40 -19.41 -14.35
C ILE A 22 6.65 -19.37 -13.46
N VAL A 23 7.85 -19.40 -14.05
CA VAL A 23 9.10 -19.33 -13.30
C VAL A 23 9.27 -17.96 -12.62
N PHE A 24 8.93 -16.86 -13.28
CA PHE A 24 8.98 -15.53 -12.65
C PHE A 24 7.96 -15.37 -11.50
N ALA A 25 6.74 -15.90 -11.64
CA ALA A 25 5.73 -15.87 -10.57
C ALA A 25 6.14 -16.73 -9.35
N ALA A 26 6.79 -17.86 -9.57
CA ALA A 26 7.34 -18.71 -8.51
C ALA A 26 8.58 -18.10 -7.84
N PHE A 27 9.42 -17.37 -8.60
CA PHE A 27 10.63 -16.74 -8.06
C PHE A 27 10.31 -15.50 -7.21
N ALA A 28 9.29 -14.72 -7.58
CA ALA A 28 8.78 -13.62 -6.76
C ALA A 28 8.23 -14.13 -5.42
N SER A 29 7.48 -15.23 -5.43
CA SER A 29 6.96 -15.85 -4.20
C SER A 29 8.06 -16.50 -3.33
N LEU A 30 9.20 -16.90 -3.92
CA LEU A 30 10.37 -17.40 -3.19
C LEU A 30 11.27 -16.31 -2.62
N LEU A 31 11.35 -15.13 -3.26
CA LEU A 31 12.11 -13.99 -2.74
C LEU A 31 11.44 -13.36 -1.51
N LEU A 32 10.10 -13.40 -1.43
CA LEU A 32 9.33 -13.04 -0.23
C LEU A 32 9.49 -14.04 0.94
N ALA A 33 9.96 -15.26 0.68
CA ALA A 33 10.15 -16.29 1.71
C ALA A 33 11.56 -16.29 2.32
N ALA A 34 12.52 -15.57 1.74
CA ALA A 34 13.93 -15.63 2.12
C ALA A 34 14.41 -14.42 2.96
N CYS A 35 13.61 -13.37 3.10
CA CYS A 35 13.83 -12.28 4.05
C CYS A 35 12.71 -12.27 5.08
N GLY A 36 12.96 -12.85 6.26
CA GLY A 36 12.11 -12.63 7.43
C GLY A 36 11.28 -13.84 7.84
N ARG A 37 11.65 -14.40 8.99
CA ARG A 37 10.89 -15.37 9.79
C ARG A 37 9.64 -14.72 10.43
N GLY A 38 8.98 -13.80 9.73
CA GLY A 38 7.93 -12.89 10.24
C GLY A 38 7.18 -12.18 9.11
N SER A 39 6.73 -12.94 8.10
CA SER A 39 6.06 -12.43 6.89
C SER A 39 4.57 -12.07 7.09
N GLU A 40 4.21 -11.67 8.30
CA GLU A 40 2.86 -11.32 8.72
C GLU A 40 2.95 -10.05 9.57
N ASP A 41 2.30 -9.00 9.10
CA ASP A 41 2.31 -7.72 9.80
C ASP A 41 1.19 -7.67 10.85
N PHE A 42 0.05 -8.32 10.57
CA PHE A 42 -1.07 -8.40 11.50
C PHE A 42 -1.94 -9.65 11.33
N ALA A 43 -2.58 -10.06 12.44
CA ALA A 43 -3.58 -11.12 12.50
C ALA A 43 -4.93 -10.58 13.00
N ILE A 44 -6.04 -11.03 12.43
CA ILE A 44 -7.40 -10.67 12.87
C ILE A 44 -8.27 -11.91 12.93
N HIS A 45 -8.83 -12.18 14.11
CA HIS A 45 -9.81 -13.26 14.30
C HIS A 45 -11.21 -12.84 13.88
N VAL A 46 -11.93 -13.76 13.24
CA VAL A 46 -13.32 -13.58 12.81
C VAL A 46 -14.12 -14.83 13.15
N GLY A 47 -15.21 -14.69 13.90
CA GLY A 47 -16.16 -15.76 14.25
C GLY A 47 -17.05 -16.21 13.07
N ARG A 48 -16.43 -16.49 11.92
CA ARG A 48 -17.09 -16.94 10.68
C ARG A 48 -16.22 -17.95 9.92
N PRO A 49 -16.83 -18.90 9.18
CA PRO A 49 -16.11 -19.84 8.32
C PRO A 49 -15.29 -19.17 7.20
N VAL A 50 -14.18 -19.82 6.82
CA VAL A 50 -13.17 -19.27 5.90
C VAL A 50 -13.72 -18.92 4.51
N ASP A 51 -14.64 -19.72 3.99
CA ASP A 51 -15.28 -19.48 2.68
C ASP A 51 -16.11 -18.20 2.69
N ARG A 52 -16.80 -17.90 3.80
CA ARG A 52 -17.59 -16.68 3.97
C ARG A 52 -16.71 -15.45 4.10
N VAL A 53 -15.65 -15.57 4.90
CA VAL A 53 -14.71 -14.46 5.12
C VAL A 53 -13.95 -14.15 3.83
N ALA A 54 -13.33 -15.16 3.19
CA ALA A 54 -12.58 -14.97 1.95
C ALA A 54 -13.45 -14.43 0.81
N ALA A 55 -14.70 -14.89 0.68
CA ALA A 55 -15.64 -14.37 -0.32
C ALA A 55 -16.00 -12.90 -0.09
N ALA A 56 -16.03 -12.44 1.15
CA ALA A 56 -16.34 -11.05 1.47
C ALA A 56 -15.28 -10.07 0.94
N PHE A 57 -14.03 -10.51 0.88
CA PHE A 57 -12.91 -9.76 0.28
C PHE A 57 -12.68 -10.10 -1.20
N ASP A 58 -13.54 -10.94 -1.81
CA ASP A 58 -13.46 -11.27 -3.22
C ASP A 58 -14.04 -10.12 -4.07
N GLY A 59 -13.26 -9.62 -5.03
CA GLY A 59 -13.69 -8.59 -5.99
C GLY A 59 -13.40 -7.14 -5.59
N THR A 60 -12.55 -6.88 -4.59
CA THR A 60 -11.97 -5.54 -4.40
C THR A 60 -10.90 -5.27 -5.46
N GLY A 61 -10.74 -3.99 -5.81
CA GLY A 61 -9.84 -3.53 -6.88
C GLY A 61 -9.69 -2.02 -6.83
N VAL A 62 -9.44 -1.40 -7.99
CA VAL A 62 -9.48 0.07 -8.08
C VAL A 62 -10.90 0.59 -7.87
N ASP A 63 -11.00 1.68 -7.12
CA ASP A 63 -12.22 2.46 -6.93
C ASP A 63 -12.64 3.07 -8.28
N PRO A 64 -13.86 2.79 -8.77
CA PRO A 64 -14.32 3.27 -10.08
C PRO A 64 -14.43 4.80 -10.19
N GLU A 65 -14.78 5.48 -9.10
CA GLU A 65 -14.99 6.93 -9.09
C GLU A 65 -13.65 7.66 -9.23
N ILE A 66 -12.65 7.22 -8.48
CA ILE A 66 -11.30 7.81 -8.51
C ILE A 66 -10.55 7.37 -9.77
N SER A 67 -10.63 6.10 -10.16
CA SER A 67 -9.90 5.60 -11.34
C SER A 67 -10.35 6.24 -12.66
N GLY A 68 -11.57 6.77 -12.74
CA GLY A 68 -12.02 7.59 -13.87
C GLY A 68 -11.21 8.86 -14.08
N LEU A 69 -10.62 9.43 -13.02
CA LEU A 69 -9.77 10.63 -13.07
C LEU A 69 -8.33 10.30 -13.45
N PHE A 70 -7.89 9.07 -13.21
CA PHE A 70 -6.52 8.60 -13.42
C PHE A 70 -6.51 7.43 -14.41
N PRO A 71 -6.55 7.71 -15.72
CA PRO A 71 -6.69 6.66 -16.72
C PRO A 71 -5.49 5.71 -16.70
N GLY A 72 -5.76 4.40 -16.67
CA GLY A 72 -4.74 3.35 -16.75
C GLY A 72 -4.12 2.93 -15.41
N LEU A 73 -4.70 3.32 -14.26
CA LEU A 73 -4.34 2.72 -12.98
C LEU A 73 -4.52 1.20 -13.02
N LYS A 74 -3.61 0.49 -12.35
CA LYS A 74 -3.61 -0.97 -12.29
C LYS A 74 -3.45 -1.43 -10.86
N VAL A 75 -4.34 -2.34 -10.47
CA VAL A 75 -4.19 -3.19 -9.29
C VAL A 75 -4.39 -4.61 -9.80
N VAL A 76 -3.33 -5.41 -9.79
CA VAL A 76 -3.35 -6.80 -10.23
C VAL A 76 -3.72 -7.65 -9.03
N ARG A 77 -4.91 -8.23 -9.08
CA ARG A 77 -5.36 -9.18 -8.06
C ARG A 77 -5.12 -10.61 -8.52
N THR A 78 -4.45 -11.41 -7.71
CA THR A 78 -4.23 -12.83 -7.95
C THR A 78 -4.63 -13.68 -6.74
N ARG A 79 -4.78 -14.98 -6.97
CA ARG A 79 -5.08 -15.99 -5.94
C ARG A 79 -3.95 -17.04 -5.97
N PRO A 80 -2.82 -16.78 -5.29
CA PRO A 80 -1.67 -17.70 -5.32
C PRO A 80 -1.99 -19.07 -4.71
N ALA A 81 -2.86 -19.11 -3.70
CA ALA A 81 -3.43 -20.33 -3.12
C ALA A 81 -4.93 -20.18 -2.83
N LYS A 82 -5.62 -21.29 -2.51
CA LYS A 82 -7.09 -21.33 -2.32
C LYS A 82 -7.62 -20.26 -1.36
N ASN A 83 -6.91 -20.02 -0.27
CA ASN A 83 -7.27 -19.10 0.79
C ASN A 83 -6.32 -17.91 0.86
N GLU A 84 -5.79 -17.48 -0.28
CA GLU A 84 -4.90 -16.33 -0.35
C GLU A 84 -5.39 -15.35 -1.41
N ILE A 85 -5.25 -14.06 -1.13
CA ILE A 85 -5.46 -12.99 -2.10
C ILE A 85 -4.24 -12.10 -2.08
N LEU A 86 -3.62 -11.90 -3.24
CA LEU A 86 -2.50 -11.00 -3.42
C LEU A 86 -2.91 -9.85 -4.34
N TYR A 87 -2.76 -8.63 -3.85
CA TYR A 87 -2.87 -7.40 -4.62
C TYR A 87 -1.47 -6.90 -4.93
N THR A 88 -1.16 -6.77 -6.22
CA THR A 88 0.10 -6.21 -6.71
C THR A 88 -0.20 -4.94 -7.47
N ILE A 89 0.45 -3.85 -7.07
CA ILE A 89 0.32 -2.55 -7.71
C ILE A 89 1.65 -2.28 -8.41
N PRO A 90 1.67 -2.34 -9.75
CA PRO A 90 2.89 -2.08 -10.49
C PRO A 90 3.26 -0.60 -10.35
N GLY A 91 4.40 -0.33 -9.74
CA GLY A 91 5.00 1.01 -9.73
C GLY A 91 5.80 1.30 -11.01
N ASP A 92 6.35 2.51 -11.10
CA ASP A 92 7.31 2.88 -12.14
C ASP A 92 8.78 2.88 -11.66
N GLY A 93 9.01 2.55 -10.38
CA GLY A 93 10.32 2.34 -9.76
C GLY A 93 10.77 0.87 -9.67
N GLU A 94 11.81 0.61 -8.87
CA GLU A 94 12.40 -0.73 -8.68
C GLU A 94 11.55 -1.67 -7.83
N PHE A 95 10.58 -1.15 -7.07
CA PHE A 95 9.77 -1.90 -6.11
C PHE A 95 8.28 -1.78 -6.42
N GLU A 96 7.60 -2.92 -6.48
CA GLU A 96 6.14 -3.00 -6.57
C GLU A 96 5.52 -2.91 -5.17
N THR A 97 4.28 -2.45 -5.08
CA THR A 97 3.51 -2.58 -3.83
C THR A 97 2.76 -3.89 -3.83
N ALA A 98 2.87 -4.65 -2.75
CA ALA A 98 2.20 -5.92 -2.57
C ALA A 98 1.41 -5.96 -1.25
N ILE A 99 0.15 -6.38 -1.31
CA ILE A 99 -0.67 -6.66 -0.12
C ILE A 99 -1.20 -8.07 -0.24
N LYS A 100 -0.85 -8.94 0.71
CA LYS A 100 -1.30 -10.33 0.77
C LYS A 100 -2.23 -10.52 1.95
N LEU A 101 -3.38 -11.13 1.71
CA LEU A 101 -4.31 -11.60 2.73
C LEU A 101 -4.36 -13.12 2.68
N THR A 102 -4.05 -13.78 3.79
CA THR A 102 -4.17 -15.23 3.95
C THR A 102 -5.29 -15.53 4.95
N PHE A 103 -6.16 -16.48 4.61
CA PHE A 103 -7.31 -16.85 5.43
C PHE A 103 -7.12 -18.27 5.98
N GLU A 104 -6.85 -18.37 7.28
CA GLU A 104 -6.68 -19.64 7.98
C GLU A 104 -7.97 -20.00 8.73
N GLY A 105 -8.58 -21.15 8.41
CA GLY A 105 -9.75 -21.63 9.13
C GLY A 105 -9.36 -22.39 10.40
N SER A 106 -10.14 -22.25 11.48
CA SER A 106 -9.99 -23.08 12.66
C SER A 106 -10.35 -24.54 12.41
N GLU A 107 -9.87 -25.44 13.27
CA GLU A 107 -10.14 -26.89 13.19
C GLU A 107 -11.64 -27.24 13.20
N ASP A 108 -12.45 -26.46 13.92
CA ASP A 108 -13.91 -26.61 14.00
C ASP A 108 -14.66 -26.02 12.77
N GLY A 109 -13.94 -25.34 11.88
CA GLY A 109 -14.47 -24.68 10.69
C GLY A 109 -15.41 -23.49 10.97
N GLN A 110 -15.51 -23.03 12.22
CA GLN A 110 -16.44 -21.97 12.62
C GLN A 110 -15.80 -20.58 12.66
N SER A 111 -14.48 -20.51 12.69
CA SER A 111 -13.75 -19.25 12.77
C SER A 111 -12.63 -19.18 11.72
N THR A 112 -12.17 -17.96 11.48
CA THR A 112 -11.10 -17.67 10.53
C THR A 112 -10.13 -16.68 11.16
N VAL A 113 -8.83 -16.88 10.96
CA VAL A 113 -7.79 -15.89 11.19
C VAL A 113 -7.39 -15.30 9.85
N ILE A 114 -7.45 -13.98 9.74
CA ILE A 114 -6.96 -13.23 8.59
C ILE A 114 -5.54 -12.76 8.91
N HIS A 115 -4.57 -13.25 8.16
CA HIS A 115 -3.18 -12.81 8.22
C HIS A 115 -2.95 -11.80 7.09
N GLY A 116 -2.47 -10.61 7.43
CA GLY A 116 -2.12 -9.56 6.47
C GLY A 116 -0.61 -9.38 6.36
N ALA A 117 -0.11 -9.30 5.13
CA ALA A 117 1.24 -8.85 4.83
C ALA A 117 1.18 -7.68 3.84
N VAL A 118 1.94 -6.63 4.09
CA VAL A 118 1.92 -5.34 3.41
C VAL A 118 3.36 -4.97 3.10
N ASP A 119 3.66 -4.78 1.83
CA ASP A 119 4.96 -4.34 1.34
C ASP A 119 4.71 -3.12 0.46
N VAL A 120 5.11 -1.94 0.95
CA VAL A 120 4.85 -0.65 0.30
C VAL A 120 6.11 0.22 0.39
N PRO A 121 6.63 0.73 -0.73
CA PRO A 121 7.78 1.63 -0.70
C PRO A 121 7.41 2.94 -0.02
N SER A 122 8.34 3.46 0.79
CA SER A 122 8.18 4.78 1.41
C SER A 122 8.14 5.88 0.34
N THR A 123 7.05 6.63 0.31
CA THR A 123 6.83 7.68 -0.70
C THR A 123 6.50 9.01 -0.03
N GLU A 124 7.25 10.05 -0.35
CA GLU A 124 6.95 11.42 0.07
C GLU A 124 5.91 12.07 -0.83
N VAL A 125 4.90 12.67 -0.21
CA VAL A 125 3.79 13.34 -0.90
C VAL A 125 3.49 14.66 -0.20
N THR A 126 3.38 15.75 -0.96
CA THR A 126 2.94 17.02 -0.40
C THR A 126 1.41 17.06 -0.29
N TYR A 127 0.90 17.22 0.94
CA TYR A 127 -0.49 17.39 1.27
C TYR A 127 -0.73 18.69 2.04
N ASP A 128 -1.59 19.57 1.51
CA ASP A 128 -1.94 20.84 2.15
C ASP A 128 -0.69 21.67 2.55
N GLY A 129 0.27 21.75 1.64
CA GLY A 129 1.56 22.43 1.86
C GLY A 129 2.53 21.71 2.81
N LYS A 130 2.17 20.54 3.37
CA LYS A 130 3.02 19.75 4.25
C LYS A 130 3.58 18.53 3.52
N SER A 131 4.86 18.21 3.71
CA SER A 131 5.39 16.92 3.26
C SER A 131 4.90 15.81 4.18
N MET A 132 4.27 14.80 3.61
CA MET A 132 3.83 13.60 4.31
C MET A 132 4.52 12.38 3.72
N VAL A 133 4.98 11.49 4.58
CA VAL A 133 5.52 10.19 4.17
C VAL A 133 4.40 9.15 4.23
N ILE A 134 4.17 8.45 3.13
CA ILE A 134 3.38 7.21 3.08
C ILE A 134 4.37 6.07 3.27
N SER A 135 4.33 5.43 4.44
CA SER A 135 5.16 4.28 4.79
C SER A 135 4.33 3.00 4.90
N GLU A 136 4.99 1.85 4.80
CA GLU A 136 4.40 0.53 5.00
C GLU A 136 3.54 0.47 6.28
N THR A 137 4.08 0.90 7.42
CA THR A 137 3.35 0.86 8.69
C THR A 137 2.09 1.71 8.69
N LYS A 138 2.09 2.87 8.02
CA LYS A 138 0.87 3.69 7.93
C LYS A 138 -0.20 2.96 7.14
N VAL A 139 0.19 2.33 6.03
CA VAL A 139 -0.71 1.52 5.22
C VAL A 139 -1.21 0.30 6.02
N GLU A 140 -0.31 -0.39 6.72
CA GLU A 140 -0.62 -1.52 7.58
C GLU A 140 -1.66 -1.16 8.66
N ILE A 141 -1.45 -0.07 9.40
CA ILE A 141 -2.38 0.40 10.45
C ILE A 141 -3.80 0.57 9.89
N ILE A 142 -3.93 1.12 8.68
CA ILE A 142 -5.22 1.37 8.04
C ILE A 142 -5.85 0.08 7.57
N ILE A 143 -5.09 -0.76 6.86
CA ILE A 143 -5.59 -2.06 6.39
C ILE A 143 -6.07 -2.86 7.60
N ARG A 144 -5.26 -2.94 8.65
CA ARG A 144 -5.59 -3.62 9.89
C ARG A 144 -6.90 -3.07 10.49
N ALA A 145 -7.07 -1.74 10.54
CA ALA A 145 -8.28 -1.11 11.07
C ALA A 145 -9.53 -1.40 10.21
N LEU A 146 -9.40 -1.30 8.88
CA LEU A 146 -10.46 -1.65 7.93
C LEU A 146 -10.87 -3.12 8.06
N MET A 147 -9.90 -4.02 8.11
CA MET A 147 -10.14 -5.46 8.25
C MET A 147 -10.79 -5.78 9.60
N ARG A 148 -10.40 -5.09 10.68
CA ARG A 148 -11.03 -5.24 11.99
C ARG A 148 -12.47 -4.73 12.01
N SER A 149 -12.75 -3.61 11.34
CA SER A 149 -14.13 -3.12 11.16
C SER A 149 -14.98 -4.13 10.37
N ALA A 150 -14.43 -4.63 9.25
CA ALA A 150 -15.08 -5.64 8.43
C ALA A 150 -15.36 -6.92 9.22
N ALA A 151 -14.39 -7.41 10.00
CA ALA A 151 -14.55 -8.58 10.88
C ALA A 151 -15.74 -8.40 11.85
N LYS A 152 -15.79 -7.28 12.57
CA LYS A 152 -16.91 -6.96 13.48
C LYS A 152 -18.25 -6.92 12.76
N LYS A 153 -18.31 -6.35 11.55
CA LYS A 153 -19.55 -6.30 10.76
C LYS A 153 -19.95 -7.69 10.27
N LEU A 154 -19.02 -8.53 9.81
CA LEU A 154 -19.28 -9.92 9.41
C LEU A 154 -19.80 -10.77 10.57
N GLU A 155 -19.23 -10.61 11.76
CA GLU A 155 -19.70 -11.26 12.98
C GLU A 155 -21.11 -10.81 13.36
N ALA A 156 -21.42 -9.52 13.20
CA ALA A 156 -22.76 -8.99 13.40
C ALA A 156 -23.75 -9.32 12.26
N GLY A 157 -23.32 -10.00 11.19
CA GLY A 157 -24.15 -10.30 10.02
C GLY A 157 -24.50 -9.06 9.18
N LYS A 158 -23.72 -7.97 9.30
CA LYS A 158 -23.89 -6.71 8.58
C LYS A 158 -23.08 -6.73 7.28
N SER A 159 -23.49 -5.89 6.33
CA SER A 159 -22.73 -5.65 5.09
C SER A 159 -21.40 -4.96 5.37
N ILE A 160 -20.35 -5.34 4.63
CA ILE A 160 -19.02 -4.73 4.67
C ILE A 160 -18.72 -3.87 3.43
N GLU A 161 -19.75 -3.44 2.71
CA GLU A 161 -19.58 -2.70 1.44
C GLU A 161 -18.76 -1.42 1.61
N GLU A 162 -18.94 -0.73 2.75
CA GLU A 162 -18.16 0.45 3.10
C GLU A 162 -16.67 0.13 3.28
N GLU A 163 -16.32 -0.91 4.05
CA GLU A 163 -14.93 -1.34 4.23
C GLU A 163 -14.30 -1.82 2.92
N ARG A 164 -15.07 -2.50 2.06
CA ARG A 164 -14.60 -2.91 0.73
C ARG A 164 -14.31 -1.70 -0.16
N ARG A 165 -15.20 -0.70 -0.13
CA ARG A 165 -15.01 0.56 -0.86
C ARG A 165 -13.79 1.29 -0.35
N ASP A 166 -13.63 1.43 0.97
CA ASP A 166 -12.51 2.14 1.57
C ASP A 166 -11.17 1.41 1.31
N PHE A 167 -11.16 0.08 1.36
CA PHE A 167 -10.00 -0.72 0.94
C PHE A 167 -9.68 -0.53 -0.55
N SER A 168 -10.70 -0.49 -1.42
CA SER A 168 -10.52 -0.22 -2.86
C SER A 168 -9.98 1.19 -3.13
N ARG A 169 -10.45 2.19 -2.37
CA ARG A 169 -9.93 3.57 -2.43
C ARG A 169 -8.48 3.62 -2.03
N MET A 170 -8.10 2.94 -0.96
CA MET A 170 -6.71 2.86 -0.53
C MET A 170 -5.83 2.18 -1.59
N LEU A 171 -6.24 1.05 -2.17
CA LEU A 171 -5.52 0.42 -3.30
C LEU A 171 -5.36 1.37 -4.50
N THR A 172 -6.36 2.21 -4.74
CA THR A 172 -6.32 3.21 -5.83
C THR A 172 -5.33 4.32 -5.54
N VAL A 173 -5.29 4.80 -4.30
CA VAL A 173 -4.34 5.82 -3.86
C VAL A 173 -2.93 5.29 -3.94
N LEU A 174 -2.70 4.06 -3.47
CA LEU A 174 -1.41 3.38 -3.62
C LEU A 174 -1.02 3.31 -5.11
N ALA A 175 -1.93 2.93 -6.00
CA ALA A 175 -1.67 2.91 -7.44
C ALA A 175 -1.35 4.29 -8.05
N ILE A 176 -1.88 5.37 -7.48
CA ILE A 176 -1.56 6.74 -7.92
C ILE A 176 -0.16 7.14 -7.45
N ILE A 177 0.18 6.89 -6.18
CA ILE A 177 1.45 7.33 -5.60
C ILE A 177 2.64 6.52 -6.12
N THR A 178 2.44 5.24 -6.45
CA THR A 178 3.50 4.35 -6.96
C THR A 178 3.83 4.59 -8.44
N ASP A 179 3.01 5.35 -9.17
CA ASP A 179 3.28 5.77 -10.54
C ASP A 179 3.57 7.27 -10.55
N SER A 180 4.83 7.65 -10.75
CA SER A 180 5.27 9.05 -10.69
C SER A 180 4.51 9.96 -11.67
N LYS A 181 4.04 9.45 -12.82
CA LYS A 181 3.24 10.24 -13.77
C LYS A 181 1.84 10.48 -13.22
N LYS A 182 1.24 9.48 -12.57
CA LYS A 182 -0.06 9.64 -11.91
C LYS A 182 0.04 10.51 -10.68
N LEU A 183 1.10 10.38 -9.89
CA LEU A 183 1.37 11.24 -8.74
C LEU A 183 1.50 12.71 -9.15
N ARG A 184 2.28 13.02 -10.20
CA ARG A 184 2.37 14.38 -10.75
C ARG A 184 1.03 14.89 -11.24
N LEU A 185 0.29 14.07 -11.99
CA LEU A 185 -1.05 14.40 -12.41
C LEU A 185 -1.95 14.70 -11.20
N ALA A 186 -1.84 13.92 -10.12
CA ALA A 186 -2.56 14.14 -8.88
C ALA A 186 -2.17 15.50 -8.27
N GLN A 187 -0.87 15.78 -8.14
CA GLN A 187 -0.37 17.07 -7.65
C GLN A 187 -0.87 18.25 -8.49
N ASP A 188 -0.99 18.10 -9.81
CA ASP A 188 -1.56 19.12 -10.70
C ASP A 188 -3.09 19.24 -10.56
N ILE A 189 -3.78 18.12 -10.34
CA ILE A 189 -5.23 18.03 -10.06
C ILE A 189 -5.53 18.41 -8.58
N SER A 190 -4.55 18.77 -7.75
CA SER A 190 -4.79 19.31 -6.39
C SER A 190 -5.67 20.58 -6.37
N LYS A 191 -5.98 21.15 -7.54
CA LYS A 191 -7.02 22.16 -7.78
C LYS A 191 -8.47 21.61 -7.70
N TYR A 192 -8.67 20.30 -7.63
CA TYR A 192 -9.95 19.63 -7.49
C TYR A 192 -10.03 18.89 -6.14
N PRO A 193 -10.75 19.45 -5.15
CA PRO A 193 -10.74 18.96 -3.77
C PRO A 193 -11.35 17.56 -3.59
N GLU A 194 -12.18 17.09 -4.53
CA GLU A 194 -12.96 15.87 -4.35
C GLU A 194 -12.10 14.59 -4.28
N TRP A 195 -11.16 14.37 -5.20
CA TRP A 195 -10.26 13.21 -5.12
C TRP A 195 -9.23 13.37 -4.00
N TYR A 196 -8.83 14.61 -3.69
CA TYR A 196 -7.85 14.91 -2.64
C TYR A 196 -8.39 14.58 -1.25
N MET A 197 -9.64 14.97 -0.98
CA MET A 197 -10.35 14.67 0.27
C MET A 197 -10.74 13.19 0.37
N ALA A 198 -11.22 12.59 -0.73
CA ALA A 198 -11.60 11.17 -0.75
C ALA A 198 -10.40 10.21 -0.71
N GLY A 199 -9.25 10.64 -1.28
CA GLY A 199 -8.07 9.81 -1.49
C GLY A 199 -6.96 10.01 -0.46
N LEU A 200 -6.74 11.21 0.08
CA LEU A 200 -5.67 11.46 1.07
C LEU A 200 -6.21 11.91 2.44
N GLY A 201 -7.53 12.12 2.58
CA GLY A 201 -8.15 12.51 3.86
C GLY A 201 -7.81 11.55 5.01
N TRP A 202 -7.62 10.26 4.73
CA TRP A 202 -7.19 9.27 5.73
C TRP A 202 -5.76 9.50 6.24
N LEU A 203 -4.85 10.08 5.43
CA LEU A 203 -3.50 10.41 5.88
C LEU A 203 -3.50 11.54 6.91
N SER A 204 -4.41 12.50 6.75
CA SER A 204 -4.50 13.68 7.62
C SER A 204 -5.05 13.36 9.02
N GLY A 205 -5.84 12.30 9.18
CA GLY A 205 -6.32 11.81 10.48
C GLY A 205 -5.28 11.02 11.27
N LEU A 206 -4.21 10.55 10.63
CA LEU A 206 -3.18 9.69 11.22
C LEU A 206 -1.88 10.43 11.58
N GLY A 207 -1.97 11.75 11.82
CA GLY A 207 -0.87 12.50 12.41
C GLY A 207 -0.44 11.89 13.76
N GLU A 208 0.70 12.33 14.31
CA GLU A 208 1.32 11.87 15.58
C GLU A 208 0.40 11.86 16.83
N SER A 209 -0.87 12.21 16.68
CA SER A 209 -1.93 12.23 17.68
C SER A 209 -3.24 11.63 17.12
N GLY A 210 -3.46 10.34 17.39
CA GLY A 210 -4.73 9.82 17.93
C GLY A 210 -6.01 9.67 17.09
N SER A 211 -6.21 10.31 15.92
CA SER A 211 -7.53 10.28 15.26
C SER A 211 -7.66 9.28 14.10
N ASN A 212 -7.57 7.98 14.38
CA ASN A 212 -7.99 6.97 13.39
C ASN A 212 -9.53 7.00 13.26
N PRO A 213 -10.12 7.26 12.08
CA PRO A 213 -11.57 7.26 11.88
C PRO A 213 -12.24 5.90 12.14
N TYR A 214 -11.44 4.82 12.21
CA TYR A 214 -11.89 3.46 12.55
C TYR A 214 -11.65 3.08 14.02
N GLY A 215 -11.29 4.05 14.86
CA GLY A 215 -11.10 3.90 16.32
C GLY A 215 -9.64 3.82 16.76
N GLU A 216 -9.40 4.23 18.00
CA GLU A 216 -8.08 4.23 18.64
C GLU A 216 -7.55 2.80 18.82
N TYR A 217 -6.29 2.58 18.44
CA TYR A 217 -5.61 1.30 18.59
C TYR A 217 -5.14 1.13 20.03
N VAL A 218 -5.71 0.15 20.76
CA VAL A 218 -5.19 -0.29 22.07
C VAL A 218 -4.25 -1.48 21.81
N GLY A 219 -2.94 -1.20 21.80
CA GLY A 219 -1.89 -2.10 21.32
C GLY A 219 -1.50 -3.27 22.22
N GLY A 220 -2.47 -4.06 22.67
CA GLY A 220 -2.23 -5.19 23.58
C GLY A 220 -1.77 -6.49 22.92
N ASP A 221 -2.24 -6.80 21.71
CA ASP A 221 -2.27 -8.20 21.22
C ASP A 221 -1.41 -8.47 19.96
N ASP A 222 -0.46 -7.59 19.63
CA ASP A 222 0.39 -7.72 18.44
C ASP A 222 1.84 -8.08 18.81
N PRO A 223 2.32 -9.31 18.51
CA PRO A 223 3.66 -9.78 18.88
C PRO A 223 4.82 -9.02 18.21
N GLY A 224 4.56 -8.24 17.15
CA GLY A 224 5.58 -7.39 16.50
C GLY A 224 5.55 -5.92 16.92
N TYR A 225 4.53 -5.49 17.69
CA TYR A 225 4.29 -4.07 17.99
C TYR A 225 5.41 -3.42 18.81
N ALA A 226 5.95 -4.13 19.80
CA ALA A 226 7.01 -3.60 20.65
C ALA A 226 8.31 -3.33 19.88
N ALA A 227 8.72 -4.27 19.02
CA ALA A 227 9.92 -4.14 18.19
C ALA A 227 9.78 -2.98 17.19
N ARG A 228 8.61 -2.87 16.54
CA ARG A 228 8.33 -1.77 15.60
C ARG A 228 8.27 -0.40 16.29
N GLN A 229 7.70 -0.32 17.49
CA GLN A 229 7.64 0.94 18.23
C GLN A 229 9.05 1.46 18.59
N GLU A 230 9.99 0.55 18.81
CA GLU A 230 11.39 0.88 19.07
C GLU A 230 12.13 1.35 17.81
N GLU A 231 11.89 0.68 16.68
CA GLU A 231 12.40 1.10 15.36
C GLU A 231 11.88 2.48 14.95
N TYR A 232 10.59 2.76 15.18
CA TYR A 232 10.00 4.09 14.96
C TYR A 232 10.66 5.18 15.79
N ARG A 233 10.97 4.90 17.06
CA ARG A 233 11.69 5.85 17.91
C ARG A 233 13.08 6.11 17.38
N GLN A 234 13.78 5.08 16.90
CA GLN A 234 15.11 5.22 16.31
C GLN A 234 15.07 6.05 15.03
N GLU A 235 14.17 5.74 14.09
CA GLU A 235 14.05 6.52 12.84
C GLU A 235 13.66 7.99 13.10
N SER A 236 12.76 8.24 14.07
CA SER A 236 12.37 9.60 14.44
C SER A 236 13.53 10.39 15.04
N ALA A 237 14.38 9.73 15.85
CA ALA A 237 15.57 10.33 16.41
C ALA A 237 16.60 10.64 15.32
N GLU A 238 16.84 9.72 14.38
CA GLU A 238 17.76 9.96 13.26
C GLU A 238 17.28 11.09 12.34
N ARG A 239 15.96 11.20 12.11
CA ARG A 239 15.39 12.29 11.31
C ARG A 239 15.55 13.64 12.02
N ALA A 240 15.34 13.68 13.33
CA ALA A 240 15.56 14.88 14.13
C ALA A 240 17.04 15.29 14.14
N GLU A 241 17.96 14.34 14.28
CA GLU A 241 19.41 14.59 14.22
C GLU A 241 19.85 15.10 12.85
N ARG A 242 19.33 14.54 11.75
CA ARG A 242 19.61 15.06 10.40
C ARG A 242 19.07 16.46 10.18
N ALA A 243 17.83 16.74 10.60
CA ALA A 243 17.25 18.07 10.50
C ALA A 243 18.06 19.10 11.31
N GLN A 244 18.51 18.73 12.51
CA GLN A 244 19.33 19.59 13.35
C GLN A 244 20.75 19.77 12.79
N ALA A 245 21.33 18.75 12.16
CA ALA A 245 22.61 18.85 11.48
C ALA A 245 22.53 19.75 10.23
N GLU A 246 21.44 19.68 9.47
CA GLU A 246 21.19 20.55 8.31
C GLU A 246 20.93 22.00 8.72
N GLU A 247 20.21 22.23 9.84
CA GLU A 247 20.01 23.57 10.40
C GLU A 247 21.33 24.18 10.87
N ASN A 248 22.17 23.41 11.56
CA ASN A 248 23.50 23.84 12.00
C ASN A 248 24.52 23.98 10.85
N ALA A 249 24.27 23.38 9.69
CA ALA A 249 25.11 23.48 8.50
C ALA A 249 24.70 24.64 7.57
N ARG A 250 23.62 25.38 7.88
CA ARG A 250 23.28 26.59 7.14
C ARG A 250 24.35 27.66 7.42
N PRO A 251 25.10 28.13 6.40
CA PRO A 251 26.01 29.25 6.61
C PRO A 251 25.18 30.49 6.99
N MET A 252 25.49 31.06 8.15
CA MET A 252 24.98 32.38 8.56
C MET A 252 25.56 33.41 7.59
N ASP A 253 24.83 33.73 6.54
CA ASP A 253 25.17 34.80 5.60
C ASP A 253 24.78 36.16 6.20
N ASP A 254 25.44 36.48 7.31
CA ASP A 254 25.30 37.74 8.03
C ASP A 254 26.46 38.67 7.62
N ALA A 255 26.63 38.87 6.31
CA ALA A 255 27.64 39.79 5.80
C ALA A 255 27.16 40.51 4.53
N GLN A 256 25.94 41.08 4.56
CA GLN A 256 25.57 42.09 3.57
C GLN A 256 25.81 43.48 4.17
N GLY A 257 26.97 44.04 3.81
CA GLY A 257 27.44 45.34 4.25
C GLY A 257 26.54 46.49 3.81
N ASP A 258 26.31 47.41 4.75
CA ASP A 258 25.76 48.73 4.47
C ASP A 258 26.77 49.53 3.64
N TYR A 259 26.53 49.59 2.33
CA TYR A 259 27.15 50.56 1.44
C TYR A 259 26.48 51.92 1.62
N ALA A 260 27.32 52.93 1.82
CA ALA A 260 26.97 54.34 1.85
C ALA A 260 26.10 54.76 0.66
N GLY A 261 24.99 55.44 0.94
CA GLY A 261 24.27 56.29 -0.01
C GLY A 261 24.54 57.77 0.29
N PRO A 262 24.99 58.59 -0.68
CA PRO A 262 25.00 60.05 -0.54
C PRO A 262 23.60 60.59 -0.85
N ASN A 263 23.15 61.64 -0.13
CA ASN A 263 22.17 62.67 -0.52
C ASN A 263 22.05 63.67 0.65
N GLU A 264 22.55 64.90 0.49
CA GLU A 264 21.77 66.11 0.14
C GLU A 264 20.82 66.58 1.25
N GLU A 265 21.31 67.45 2.15
CA GLU A 265 20.94 68.88 2.34
C GLU A 265 21.82 69.54 3.41
#